data_AF-A0A8B4CGY9-F1
#
_entry.id   AF-A0A8B4CGY9-F1
#
_cell.length_a   1.000
_cell.length_b   1.000
_cell.length_c   1.000
_cell.angle_alpha   90.00
_cell.angle_beta   90.00
_cell.angle_gamma   90.00
#
_symmetry.space_group_name_H-M   'P 1'
#
loop_
_entity.id
_entity.type
_entity.pdbx_description
1 polymer ?
#
loop_
_entity_poly.entity_id
_entity_poly.type
_entity_poly.pdbx_seq_one_letter_code
_entity_poly.pdbx_strand_id
1 'polypeptide(L)'
;MAGNVQEKQLRWYNIALMSFITVWGFGNVVNNYANQGLVVVFSWVFIFALYFTPYALIVGQLGSTFKDGKGGVSTWIKHTMGPGLAYLAAWTYWVVHIPYLAQKP
;
A
#
# COMPACT_ATOMS: atom_id res chain seq x y z
N MET A 1 -31.68 -3.86 -24.38
CA MET A 1 -30.40 -4.42 -23.88
C MET A 1 -30.00 -3.62 -22.65
N ALA A 2 -30.43 -4.05 -21.46
CA ALA A 2 -30.08 -3.37 -20.21
C ALA A 2 -28.65 -3.77 -19.84
N GLY A 3 -27.73 -2.80 -19.85
CA GLY A 3 -26.36 -3.01 -19.41
C GLY A 3 -26.34 -3.44 -17.95
N ASN A 4 -25.69 -4.56 -17.66
CA ASN A 4 -25.42 -5.00 -16.29
C ASN A 4 -24.54 -3.94 -15.61
N VAL A 5 -25.15 -3.05 -14.84
CA VAL A 5 -24.43 -2.18 -13.90
C VAL A 5 -23.94 -3.10 -12.79
N GLN A 6 -22.68 -3.53 -12.88
CA GLN A 6 -22.06 -4.40 -11.90
C GLN A 6 -22.08 -3.69 -10.54
N GLU A 7 -22.95 -4.13 -9.65
CA GLU A 7 -23.12 -3.55 -8.33
C GLU A 7 -21.80 -3.63 -7.57
N LYS A 8 -21.40 -2.53 -6.89
CA LYS A 8 -20.11 -2.43 -6.22
C LYS A 8 -20.10 -3.39 -5.01
N GLN A 9 -19.60 -4.61 -5.23
CA GLN A 9 -19.56 -5.71 -4.25
C GLN A 9 -18.79 -5.35 -2.96
N LEU A 10 -17.88 -4.38 -3.04
CA LEU A 10 -17.10 -3.88 -1.91
C LEU A 10 -17.47 -2.45 -1.56
N ARG A 11 -18.02 -2.29 -0.34
CA ARG A 11 -18.26 -0.98 0.26
C ARG A 11 -16.93 -0.33 0.68
N TRP A 12 -16.90 1.00 0.70
CA TRP A 12 -15.68 1.76 0.97
C TRP A 12 -15.06 1.43 2.33
N TYR A 13 -15.87 1.18 3.35
CA TYR A 13 -15.39 0.80 4.69
C TYR A 13 -14.76 -0.60 4.71
N ASN A 14 -15.25 -1.54 3.91
CA ASN A 14 -14.64 -2.88 3.78
C ASN A 14 -13.24 -2.76 3.17
N ILE A 15 -13.11 -1.95 2.11
CA ILE A 15 -11.82 -1.68 1.47
C ILE A 15 -10.87 -1.00 2.46
N ALA A 16 -11.34 0.01 3.21
CA ALA A 16 -10.54 0.70 4.20
C ALA A 16 -10.04 -0.23 5.32
N LEU A 17 -10.89 -1.13 5.82
CA LEU A 17 -10.50 -2.12 6.84
C LEU A 17 -9.50 -3.15 6.31
N MET A 18 -9.69 -3.64 5.09
CA MET A 18 -8.75 -4.54 4.43
C MET A 18 -7.37 -3.88 4.28
N SER A 19 -7.33 -2.65 3.77
CA SER A 19 -6.09 -1.87 3.66
C SER A 19 -5.46 -1.60 5.02
N PHE A 20 -6.26 -1.26 6.03
CA PHE A 20 -5.77 -1.00 7.39
C PHE A 20 -5.07 -2.23 7.99
N ILE A 21 -5.70 -3.41 7.92
CA ILE A 21 -5.13 -4.65 8.48
C ILE A 21 -3.83 -5.04 7.75
N THR A 22 -3.73 -4.79 6.44
CA THR A 22 -2.50 -5.09 5.69
C THR A 22 -1.33 -4.16 6.02
N VAL A 23 -1.62 -2.92 6.47
CA VAL A 23 -0.59 -1.92 6.79
C VAL A 23 -0.26 -1.91 8.29
N TRP A 24 -1.23 -2.22 9.14
CA TRP A 24 -1.10 -2.15 10.59
C TRP A 24 -0.95 -3.52 11.25
N GLY A 25 0.29 -3.87 11.62
CA GLY A 25 0.57 -5.05 12.45
C GLY A 25 0.70 -4.68 13.92
N PHE A 26 -0.26 -5.07 14.77
CA PHE A 26 -0.20 -4.82 16.22
C PHE A 26 1.09 -5.35 16.88
N GLY A 27 1.60 -6.50 16.42
CA GLY A 27 2.87 -7.06 16.89
C GLY A 27 4.07 -6.17 16.62
N ASN A 28 4.06 -5.38 15.53
CA ASN A 28 5.13 -4.45 15.25
C ASN A 28 5.16 -3.32 16.30
N VAL A 29 4.01 -2.78 16.69
CA VAL A 29 3.92 -1.72 17.70
C VAL A 29 4.42 -2.22 19.06
N VAL A 30 3.94 -3.39 19.50
CA VAL A 30 4.28 -3.96 20.80
C VAL A 30 5.77 -4.34 20.87
N ASN A 31 6.30 -4.98 19.83
CA ASN A 31 7.72 -5.36 19.80
C ASN A 31 8.65 -4.15 19.77
N ASN A 32 8.31 -3.11 19.00
CA ASN A 32 9.10 -1.88 18.96
C ASN A 32 9.11 -1.15 20.31
N TYR A 33 7.95 -1.09 20.99
CA TYR A 33 7.88 -0.53 22.34
C TYR A 33 8.64 -1.36 23.37
N ALA A 34 8.54 -2.69 23.32
CA ALA A 34 9.27 -3.57 24.22
C ALA A 34 10.80 -3.44 24.04
N ASN A 35 11.29 -3.27 22.82
CA ASN A 35 12.72 -3.20 22.52
C ASN A 35 13.34 -1.80 22.73
N GLN A 36 12.60 -0.71 22.49
CA GLN A 36 13.13 0.66 22.49
C GLN A 36 12.53 1.56 23.58
N GLY A 37 11.54 1.07 24.33
CA GLY A 37 10.85 1.83 25.36
C GLY A 37 10.07 3.04 24.82
N LEU A 38 9.91 4.07 25.64
CA LEU A 38 9.09 5.25 25.32
C LEU A 38 9.61 6.08 24.14
N VAL A 39 10.93 6.04 23.86
CA VAL A 39 11.56 6.81 22.78
C VAL A 39 10.98 6.46 21.40
N VAL A 40 10.48 5.23 21.24
CA VAL A 40 9.88 4.78 19.99
C VAL A 40 8.67 5.61 19.60
N VAL A 41 7.92 6.14 20.57
CA VAL A 41 6.72 6.95 20.31
C VAL A 41 7.08 8.21 19.54
N PHE A 42 8.20 8.86 19.88
CA PHE A 42 8.70 10.02 19.14
C PHE A 42 9.05 9.66 17.70
N SER A 43 9.79 8.58 17.47
CA SER A 43 10.13 8.10 16.12
C SER A 43 8.88 7.79 15.29
N TRP A 44 7.86 7.18 15.89
CA TRP A 44 6.59 6.90 15.23
C TRP A 44 5.86 8.17 14.81
N VAL A 45 5.79 9.19 15.66
CA VAL A 45 5.18 10.48 15.30
C VAL A 45 5.90 11.12 14.12
N PHE A 46 7.24 11.08 14.09
CA PHE A 46 8.03 11.58 12.97
C PHE A 46 7.80 10.77 11.68
N ILE A 47 7.82 9.44 11.74
CA ILE A 47 7.56 8.57 10.58
C ILE A 47 6.14 8.80 10.06
N PHE A 48 5.16 8.95 10.95
CA PHE A 48 3.80 9.25 10.56
C PHE A 48 3.70 10.58 9.79
N ALA A 49 4.26 11.64 10.37
CA ALA A 49 4.15 12.98 9.80
C ALA A 49 4.95 13.14 8.49
N LEU A 50 6.20 12.66 8.47
CA LEU A 50 7.14 12.93 7.37
C LEU A 50 7.13 11.87 6.27
N TYR A 51 6.66 10.66 6.57
CA TYR A 51 6.68 9.56 5.60
C TYR A 51 5.28 9.04 5.29
N PHE A 52 4.52 8.64 6.31
CA PHE A 52 3.23 7.99 6.10
C PHE A 52 2.20 8.94 5.46
N THR A 53 2.00 10.14 6.02
CA THR A 53 1.07 11.13 5.49
C THR A 53 1.37 11.52 4.05
N PRO A 54 2.58 11.96 3.68
CA PRO A 54 2.86 12.33 2.29
C PRO A 54 2.73 11.13 1.34
N TYR A 55 3.15 9.93 1.76
CA TYR A 55 3.01 8.72 0.94
C TYR A 55 1.54 8.40 0.67
N ALA A 56 0.68 8.43 1.70
CA ALA A 56 -0.76 8.19 1.55
C ALA A 56 -1.43 9.18 0.61
N LEU A 57 -1.02 10.46 0.66
CA LEU A 57 -1.53 11.49 -0.25
C LEU A 57 -1.12 11.24 -1.71
N ILE A 58 0.15 10.87 -1.97
CA ILE A 58 0.63 10.56 -3.32
C ILE A 58 -0.11 9.34 -3.90
N VAL A 59 -0.23 8.27 -3.11
CA VAL A 59 -0.95 7.05 -3.49
C VAL A 59 -2.43 7.35 -3.72
N GLY A 60 -3.05 8.21 -2.90
CA GLY A 60 -4.42 8.66 -3.09
C GLY A 60 -4.62 9.48 -4.37
N GLN A 61 -3.70 10.41 -4.67
CA GLN A 61 -3.76 11.21 -5.89
C GLN A 61 -3.61 10.33 -7.14
N LEU A 62 -2.61 9.46 -7.19
CA LEU A 62 -2.39 8.56 -8.33
C LEU A 62 -3.51 7.52 -8.46
N GLY A 63 -3.98 6.96 -7.34
CA GLY A 63 -5.11 6.02 -7.34
C GLY A 63 -6.43 6.65 -7.82
N SER A 64 -6.68 7.92 -7.47
CA SER A 64 -7.87 8.65 -7.96
C SER A 64 -7.75 9.07 -9.43
N THR A 65 -6.53 9.43 -9.88
CA THR A 65 -6.25 9.82 -11.27
C THR A 65 -6.36 8.64 -12.23
N PHE A 66 -5.87 7.46 -11.84
CA PHE A 66 -5.88 6.25 -12.67
C PHE A 66 -6.93 5.23 -12.20
N LYS A 67 -8.17 5.69 -11.94
CA LYS A 67 -9.29 4.88 -11.42
C LYS A 67 -9.65 3.66 -12.28
N ASP A 68 -9.41 3.72 -13.58
CA ASP A 68 -9.70 2.64 -14.53
C ASP A 68 -8.54 1.62 -14.64
N GLY A 69 -7.38 1.95 -14.06
CA GLY A 69 -6.18 1.13 -14.05
C GLY A 69 -6.19 0.09 -12.92
N LYS A 70 -6.31 -1.19 -13.26
CA LYS A 70 -6.38 -2.29 -12.27
C LYS A 70 -5.02 -2.75 -11.71
N GLY A 71 -3.89 -2.28 -12.25
CA GLY A 71 -2.55 -2.76 -11.89
C GLY A 71 -1.84 -1.95 -10.79
N GLY A 72 -2.54 -1.03 -10.12
CA GLY A 72 -1.98 -0.21 -9.04
C GLY A 72 -0.73 0.57 -9.46
N VAL A 73 0.32 0.52 -8.63
CA VAL A 73 1.57 1.28 -8.83
C VAL A 73 2.21 1.03 -10.20
N SER A 74 2.18 -0.22 -10.71
CA SER A 74 2.74 -0.54 -12.03
C SER A 74 2.01 0.18 -13.17
N THR A 75 0.70 0.37 -13.04
CA THR A 75 -0.12 1.12 -14.01
C THR A 75 0.17 2.61 -13.92
N TRP A 76 0.36 3.14 -12.72
CA TRP A 76 0.71 4.55 -12.53
C TRP A 76 2.05 4.87 -13.18
N ILE A 77 3.07 4.03 -12.94
CA ILE A 77 4.40 4.19 -13.52
C ILE A 77 4.38 4.04 -15.04
N LYS A 78 3.54 3.13 -15.58
CA LYS A 78 3.37 2.98 -17.03
C LYS A 78 2.87 4.27 -17.67
N HIS A 79 1.93 4.96 -17.02
CA HIS A 79 1.37 6.21 -17.51
C HIS A 79 2.28 7.43 -17.28
N THR A 80 3.12 7.43 -16.24
CA THR A 80 3.97 8.59 -15.92
C THR A 80 5.38 8.52 -16.48
N MET A 81 5.99 7.32 -16.54
CA MET A 81 7.41 7.14 -16.88
C MET A 81 7.66 6.10 -17.98
N GLY A 82 6.61 5.43 -18.47
CA GLY A 82 6.67 4.52 -19.61
C GLY A 82 6.78 3.03 -19.25
N PRO A 83 6.72 2.15 -20.27
CA PRO A 83 6.54 0.71 -20.08
C PRO A 83 7.75 -0.02 -19.47
N GLY A 84 8.99 0.43 -19.73
CA GLY A 84 10.19 -0.20 -19.19
C GLY A 84 10.29 -0.07 -17.67
N LEU A 85 10.01 1.11 -17.13
CA LEU A 85 9.99 1.36 -15.69
C LEU A 85 8.80 0.70 -15.00
N ALA A 86 7.67 0.59 -15.68
CA ALA A 86 6.52 -0.15 -15.17
C ALA A 86 6.81 -1.64 -15.00
N TYR A 87 7.52 -2.24 -15.97
CA TYR A 87 7.97 -3.63 -15.87
C TYR A 87 8.94 -3.82 -14.70
N LEU A 88 9.93 -2.93 -14.57
CA LEU A 88 10.85 -2.98 -13.43
C LEU A 88 10.13 -2.87 -12.08
N ALA A 89 9.16 -1.97 -11.95
CA ALA A 89 8.38 -1.83 -10.72
C ALA A 89 7.53 -3.06 -10.40
N ALA A 90 6.91 -3.67 -11.41
CA ALA A 90 6.15 -4.91 -11.23
C ALA A 90 7.08 -6.09 -10.87
N TRP A 91 8.25 -6.15 -11.49
CA TRP A 91 9.25 -7.19 -11.25
C TRP A 91 9.86 -7.08 -9.86
N THR A 92 10.27 -5.88 -9.41
CA THR A 92 10.79 -5.69 -8.04
C THR A 92 9.76 -6.01 -6.99
N TYR A 93 8.49 -5.63 -7.21
CA TYR A 93 7.39 -6.03 -6.34
C TYR A 93 7.28 -7.56 -6.22
N TRP A 94 7.31 -8.28 -7.34
CA TRP A 94 7.26 -9.74 -7.34
C TRP A 94 8.48 -10.37 -6.64
N VAL A 95 9.69 -9.88 -6.93
CA VAL A 95 10.93 -10.39 -6.33
C VAL A 95 10.95 -10.21 -4.83
N VAL A 96 10.53 -9.05 -4.29
CA VAL A 96 10.47 -8.81 -2.84
C VAL A 96 9.50 -9.76 -2.14
N HIS A 97 8.43 -10.17 -2.82
CA HIS A 97 7.46 -11.12 -2.26
C HIS A 97 8.02 -12.54 -2.16
N ILE A 98 9.01 -12.94 -2.97
CA ILE A 98 9.59 -14.30 -2.90
C ILE A 98 10.28 -14.57 -1.56
N PRO A 99 11.25 -13.75 -1.09
CA PRO A 99 11.82 -13.89 0.23
C PRO A 99 10.78 -13.80 1.33
N TYR A 100 9.78 -12.92 1.20
CA TYR A 100 8.72 -12.77 2.18
C TYR A 100 7.84 -14.03 2.29
N LEU A 101 7.55 -14.70 1.17
CA LEU A 101 6.82 -15.97 1.14
C LEU A 101 7.68 -17.16 1.58
N ALA A 102 8.99 -17.11 1.30
CA ALA A 102 9.96 -18.11 1.73
C ALA A 102 10.33 -17.98 3.22
N GLN A 103 10.12 -16.79 3.81
CA GLN A 103 10.18 -16.55 5.25
C GLN A 103 8.91 -17.06 5.93
N LYS A 104 8.74 -18.39 5.95
CA LYS A 104 8.09 -19.05 7.08
C LYS A 104 9.18 -19.46 8.09
N PRO A 105 8.87 -19.51 9.40
CA PRO A 105 9.67 -20.31 10.32
C PRO A 105 9.74 -21.77 9.88
#